data_AF-A0A545TKC6-F1
#
_entry.id   AF-A0A545TKC6-F1
#
_cell.length_a   1.000
_cell.length_b   1.000
_cell.length_c   1.000
_cell.angle_alpha   90.00
_cell.angle_beta   90.00
_cell.angle_gamma   90.00
#
_symmetry.space_group_name_H-M   'P 1'
#
loop_
_entity.id
_entity.type
_entity.pdbx_description
1 polymer ?
#
loop_
_entity_poly.entity_id
_entity_poly.type
_entity_poly.pdbx_seq_one_letter_code
_entity_poly.pdbx_strand_id
1 'polypeptide(L)'
;MQLILGPLSRSRGFFSTGLAVLLIALLTLISQVGGVVLWLAYGLGETLAGRYRRSRGLLTMAAFIAVYSVASFLLLPALAPAFGRIALNCFADSRHAYAANSPLYCILNRHYVTPGTKEVLEALSDHMARKHPGTVVSYLDGGFPLPLGIPLLPHLSHNDGRKLDLAFFYKDKTSGKAMPKGGAWFVGYWAFAPAWDLLNTSPGSQRDGALRWRMNWLQWLFADDELDRTRTADMVRFLTQGPASGQVQRLFLEPYLKPVLKLRSPKIGFAGWNAARHDDHLHFQVY
;
A
#
# COMPACT_ATOMS: atom_id res chain seq x y z
N MET A 1 24.23 -16.65 22.90
CA MET A 1 24.98 -15.44 22.49
C MET A 1 24.81 -15.10 21.01
N GLN A 2 24.89 -16.06 20.08
CA GLN A 2 24.83 -15.79 18.63
C GLN A 2 23.52 -15.15 18.14
N LEU A 3 22.38 -15.50 18.74
CA LEU A 3 21.07 -14.88 18.44
C LEU A 3 21.04 -13.38 18.73
N ILE A 4 21.62 -12.96 19.86
CA ILE A 4 21.66 -11.55 20.28
C ILE A 4 22.59 -10.75 19.38
N LEU A 5 23.73 -11.34 19.00
CA LEU A 5 24.72 -10.67 18.16
C LEU A 5 24.31 -10.57 16.68
N GLY A 6 23.37 -11.40 16.20
CA GLY A 6 22.83 -11.34 14.84
C GLY A 6 23.93 -11.30 13.76
N PRO A 7 23.99 -10.26 12.90
CA PRO A 7 25.04 -10.13 11.89
C PRO A 7 26.44 -9.87 12.48
N LEU A 8 26.53 -9.39 13.72
CA LEU A 8 27.77 -9.10 14.46
C LEU A 8 28.32 -10.32 15.21
N SER A 9 27.67 -11.48 15.13
CA SER A 9 28.14 -12.72 15.75
C SER A 9 29.48 -13.26 15.18
N ARG A 10 30.07 -12.55 14.21
CA ARG A 10 31.29 -12.89 13.47
C ARG A 10 32.19 -11.67 13.28
N SER A 11 33.52 -11.87 13.20
CA SER A 11 34.42 -10.93 12.52
C SER A 11 34.18 -11.00 11.00
N ARG A 12 33.21 -10.21 10.54
CA ARG A 12 32.96 -10.00 9.11
C ARG A 12 33.90 -8.90 8.62
N GLY A 13 34.30 -8.97 7.36
CA GLY A 13 34.93 -7.82 6.72
C GLY A 13 33.97 -6.62 6.75
N PHE A 14 34.52 -5.42 6.84
CA PHE A 14 33.76 -4.17 6.95
C PHE A 14 32.60 -4.08 5.94
N PHE A 15 32.84 -4.42 4.67
CA PHE A 15 31.84 -4.42 3.61
C PHE A 15 30.64 -5.35 3.89
N SER A 16 30.88 -6.58 4.35
CA SER A 16 29.79 -7.54 4.61
C SER A 16 28.95 -7.15 5.82
N THR A 17 29.56 -6.50 6.82
CA THR A 17 28.83 -5.92 7.95
C THR A 17 27.98 -4.75 7.49
N GLY A 18 28.56 -3.84 6.70
CA GLY A 18 27.85 -2.69 6.14
C GLY A 18 26.63 -3.10 5.32
N LEU A 19 26.79 -4.11 4.43
CA LEU A 19 25.67 -4.65 3.65
C LEU A 19 24.56 -5.25 4.54
N ALA A 20 24.93 -6.01 5.57
CA ALA A 20 23.93 -6.61 6.46
C ALA A 20 23.14 -5.53 7.23
N VAL A 21 23.82 -4.49 7.73
CA VAL A 21 23.17 -3.37 8.41
C VAL A 21 22.25 -2.61 7.44
N LEU A 22 22.69 -2.37 6.20
CA LEU A 22 21.87 -1.73 5.18
C LEU A 22 20.60 -2.53 4.88
N LEU A 23 20.72 -3.85 4.72
CA LEU A 23 19.57 -4.73 4.46
C LEU A 23 18.60 -4.75 5.65
N ILE A 24 19.12 -4.76 6.88
CA ILE A 24 18.30 -4.69 8.09
C ILE A 24 17.54 -3.36 8.13
N ALA A 25 18.21 -2.24 7.87
CA ALA A 25 17.57 -0.93 7.84
C ALA A 25 16.51 -0.86 6.73
N LEU A 26 16.82 -1.31 5.52
CA LEU A 26 15.89 -1.33 4.40
C LEU A 26 14.65 -2.18 4.71
N LEU A 27 14.84 -3.41 5.20
CA LEU A 27 13.73 -4.30 5.56
C LEU A 27 12.86 -3.71 6.68
N THR A 28 13.46 -3.07 7.69
CA THR A 28 12.70 -2.34 8.72
C THR A 28 11.88 -1.20 8.10
N LEU A 29 12.45 -0.41 7.19
CA LEU A 29 11.73 0.70 6.56
C LEU A 29 10.58 0.25 5.67
N ILE A 30 10.74 -0.84 4.91
CA ILE A 30 9.71 -1.29 3.96
C ILE A 30 8.67 -2.25 4.58
N SER A 31 8.99 -2.90 5.70
CA SER A 31 8.12 -3.93 6.31
C SER A 31 7.87 -3.81 7.81
N GLN A 32 8.43 -2.79 8.46
CA GLN A 32 8.48 -2.58 9.91
C GLN A 32 9.27 -3.65 10.70
N VAL A 33 9.07 -4.94 10.45
CA VAL A 33 9.62 -6.04 11.25
C VAL A 33 10.75 -6.82 10.57
N GLY A 34 10.88 -6.70 9.25
CA GLY A 34 11.81 -7.53 8.47
C GLY A 34 13.27 -7.38 8.90
N GLY A 35 13.71 -6.21 9.35
CA GLY A 35 15.07 -6.04 9.84
C GLY A 35 15.35 -6.80 11.15
N VAL A 36 14.40 -6.79 12.08
CA VAL A 36 14.50 -7.58 13.33
C VAL A 36 14.49 -9.07 13.01
N VAL A 37 13.63 -9.50 12.09
CA VAL A 37 13.59 -10.91 11.67
C VAL A 37 14.89 -11.32 10.98
N LEU A 38 15.46 -10.48 10.11
CA LEU A 38 16.75 -10.74 9.47
C LEU A 38 17.89 -10.80 10.49
N TRP A 39 17.87 -9.92 11.50
CA TRP A 39 18.83 -9.96 12.61
C TRP A 39 18.81 -11.32 13.32
N LEU A 40 17.62 -11.80 13.70
CA LEU A 40 17.44 -13.10 14.35
C LEU A 40 17.85 -14.25 13.43
N ALA A 41 17.48 -14.18 12.15
CA ALA A 41 17.82 -15.20 11.15
C ALA A 41 19.33 -15.38 10.99
N TYR A 42 20.12 -14.30 11.07
CA TYR A 42 21.58 -14.41 11.06
C TYR A 42 22.11 -15.22 12.26
N GLY A 43 21.56 -15.01 13.45
CA GLY A 43 21.96 -15.78 14.64
C GLY A 43 21.51 -17.24 14.58
N LEU A 44 20.29 -17.50 14.09
CA LEU A 44 19.74 -18.85 13.86
C LEU A 44 20.59 -19.61 12.83
N GLY A 45 20.87 -19.00 11.68
CA GLY A 45 21.68 -19.62 10.63
C GLY A 45 23.08 -19.98 11.08
N GLU A 46 23.73 -19.14 11.90
CA GLU A 46 25.05 -19.48 12.48
C GLU A 46 24.96 -20.65 13.47
N THR A 47 23.91 -20.66 14.29
CA THR A 47 23.68 -21.74 15.27
C THR A 47 23.40 -23.07 14.57
N LEU A 48 22.52 -23.07 13.56
CA LEU A 48 22.09 -24.27 12.83
C LEU A 48 23.19 -24.86 11.96
N ALA A 49 23.99 -24.01 11.31
CA ALA A 49 25.02 -24.52 10.42
C ALA A 49 26.18 -25.19 11.17
N GLY A 50 26.44 -24.83 12.43
CA GLY A 50 27.51 -25.40 13.25
C GLY A 50 28.84 -25.52 12.47
N ARG A 51 29.27 -26.78 12.26
CA ARG A 51 30.50 -27.13 11.51
C ARG A 51 30.35 -27.04 9.99
N TYR A 52 29.14 -27.13 9.43
CA TYR A 52 28.87 -27.12 7.99
C TYR A 52 28.83 -25.71 7.41
N ARG A 53 29.98 -25.02 7.46
CA ARG A 53 30.08 -23.58 7.15
C ARG A 53 29.60 -23.16 5.76
N ARG A 54 29.66 -24.07 4.77
CA ARG A 54 29.20 -23.80 3.39
C ARG A 54 27.67 -23.66 3.27
N SER A 55 26.90 -24.28 4.18
CA SER A 55 25.43 -24.25 4.15
C SER A 55 24.79 -23.05 4.86
N ARG A 56 25.61 -22.23 5.55
CA ARG A 56 25.16 -21.11 6.41
C ARG A 56 24.25 -20.12 5.73
N GLY A 57 24.61 -19.67 4.53
CA GLY A 57 23.82 -18.67 3.79
C GLY A 57 22.43 -19.21 3.47
N LEU A 58 22.34 -20.46 3.02
CA LEU A 58 21.09 -21.14 2.75
C LEU A 58 20.26 -21.32 4.04
N LEU A 59 20.88 -21.76 5.14
CA LEU A 59 20.19 -21.92 6.42
C LEU A 59 19.70 -20.59 7.00
N THR A 60 20.48 -19.51 6.84
CA THR A 60 20.07 -18.16 7.24
C THR A 60 18.88 -17.69 6.42
N MET A 61 18.89 -17.91 5.10
CA MET A 61 17.78 -17.57 4.21
C MET A 61 16.53 -18.37 4.56
N ALA A 62 16.66 -19.68 4.77
CA ALA A 62 15.57 -20.55 5.18
C ALA A 62 14.98 -20.11 6.54
N ALA A 63 15.83 -19.79 7.52
CA ALA A 63 15.41 -19.26 8.81
C ALA A 63 14.70 -17.91 8.67
N PHE A 64 15.20 -17.01 7.82
CA PHE A 64 14.55 -15.73 7.55
C PHE A 64 13.16 -15.93 6.97
N ILE A 65 13.02 -16.73 5.91
CA ILE A 65 11.72 -16.99 5.27
C ILE A 65 10.75 -17.60 6.29
N ALA A 66 11.17 -18.64 7.01
CA ALA A 66 10.31 -19.32 7.99
C ALA A 66 9.84 -18.39 9.11
N VAL A 67 10.78 -17.67 9.75
CA VAL A 67 10.45 -16.75 10.87
C VAL A 67 9.65 -15.56 10.36
N TYR A 68 9.96 -15.02 9.19
CA TYR A 68 9.24 -13.88 8.60
C TYR A 68 7.81 -14.25 8.24
N SER A 69 7.58 -15.44 7.67
CA SER A 69 6.24 -15.94 7.38
C SER A 69 5.42 -16.14 8.65
N VAL A 70 5.99 -16.77 9.69
CA VAL A 70 5.30 -16.93 10.99
C VAL A 70 5.00 -15.57 11.62
N ALA A 71 5.97 -14.64 11.60
CA ALA A 71 5.78 -13.31 12.12
C ALA A 71 4.67 -12.55 11.37
N SER A 72 4.71 -12.52 10.04
CA SER A 72 3.83 -11.69 9.21
C SER A 72 2.41 -12.25 9.09
N PHE A 73 2.23 -13.57 9.05
CA PHE A 73 0.93 -14.18 8.78
C PHE A 73 0.27 -14.83 10.00
N LEU A 74 0.98 -15.03 11.10
CA LEU A 74 0.42 -15.62 12.33
C LEU A 74 0.53 -14.66 13.52
N LEU A 75 1.75 -14.22 13.87
CA LEU A 75 1.97 -13.45 15.08
C LEU A 75 1.44 -12.01 14.97
N LEU A 76 1.81 -11.28 13.92
CA LEU A 76 1.42 -9.88 13.75
C LEU A 76 -0.10 -9.70 13.61
N PRO A 77 -0.84 -10.50 12.81
CA PRO A 77 -2.30 -10.40 12.76
C PRO A 77 -2.96 -10.67 14.11
N ALA A 78 -2.40 -11.55 14.95
CA ALA A 78 -2.92 -11.83 16.28
C ALA A 78 -2.59 -10.74 17.31
N LEU A 79 -1.44 -10.08 17.19
CA LEU A 79 -0.97 -9.07 18.15
C LEU A 79 -1.42 -7.65 17.80
N ALA A 80 -1.54 -7.32 16.52
CA ALA A 80 -1.91 -5.98 16.03
C ALA A 80 -3.20 -5.42 16.67
N PRO A 81 -4.26 -6.22 16.93
CA PRO A 81 -5.49 -5.71 17.55
C PRO A 81 -5.27 -5.07 18.92
N ALA A 82 -4.32 -5.57 19.71
CA ALA A 82 -3.96 -4.97 20.99
C ALA A 82 -3.38 -3.55 20.87
N PHE A 83 -2.93 -3.18 19.67
CA PHE A 83 -2.42 -1.85 19.33
C PHE A 83 -3.41 -1.03 18.49
N GLY A 84 -4.68 -1.43 18.40
CA GLY A 84 -5.71 -0.74 17.61
C GLY A 84 -5.52 -0.92 16.10
N ARG A 85 -4.83 -1.98 15.68
CA ARG A 85 -4.53 -2.30 14.28
C ARG A 85 -5.15 -3.63 13.89
N ILE A 86 -5.70 -3.72 12.70
CA ILE A 86 -6.22 -4.98 12.16
C ILE A 86 -5.73 -5.15 10.72
N ALA A 87 -5.41 -6.40 10.36
CA ALA A 87 -5.01 -6.75 9.02
C ALA A 87 -6.23 -6.73 8.08
N LEU A 88 -6.07 -6.12 6.91
CA LEU A 88 -7.01 -6.24 5.79
C LEU A 88 -6.84 -7.57 5.05
N ASN A 89 -7.87 -7.99 4.32
CA ASN A 89 -7.84 -9.23 3.53
C ASN A 89 -6.94 -9.05 2.31
N CYS A 90 -5.95 -9.91 2.16
CA CYS A 90 -5.05 -9.87 1.00
C CYS A 90 -5.74 -10.19 -0.33
N PHE A 91 -6.79 -11.02 -0.27
CA PHE A 91 -7.54 -11.49 -1.43
C PHE A 91 -9.04 -11.28 -1.19
N ALA A 92 -9.77 -11.01 -2.26
CA ALA A 92 -11.22 -10.96 -2.21
C ALA A 92 -11.79 -12.37 -2.01
N ASP A 93 -12.92 -12.43 -1.34
CA ASP A 93 -13.66 -13.66 -1.11
C ASP A 93 -15.18 -13.41 -1.23
N SER A 94 -15.99 -14.44 -1.01
CA SER A 94 -17.46 -14.32 -1.13
C SER A 94 -18.11 -13.34 -0.14
N ARG A 95 -17.41 -12.97 0.93
CA ARG A 95 -17.90 -12.07 1.99
C ARG A 95 -17.29 -10.67 1.89
N HIS A 96 -16.11 -10.53 1.28
CA HIS A 96 -15.40 -9.27 1.18
C HIS A 96 -15.05 -8.98 -0.27
N ALA A 97 -15.77 -8.04 -0.88
CA ALA A 97 -15.55 -7.60 -2.26
C ALA A 97 -14.40 -6.58 -2.38
N TYR A 98 -13.36 -6.72 -1.55
CA TYR A 98 -12.13 -5.94 -1.63
C TYR A 98 -10.91 -6.85 -1.51
N ALA A 99 -9.77 -6.40 -2.03
CA ALA A 99 -8.51 -7.11 -1.95
C ALA A 99 -7.33 -6.13 -1.95
N ALA A 100 -6.15 -6.62 -1.57
CA ALA A 100 -4.92 -5.90 -1.89
C ALA A 100 -4.76 -5.86 -3.41
N ASN A 101 -4.35 -4.72 -3.96
CA ASN A 101 -4.05 -4.66 -5.39
C ASN A 101 -2.87 -5.59 -5.77
N SER A 102 -1.94 -5.75 -4.82
CA SER A 102 -0.77 -6.63 -4.89
C SER A 102 -0.61 -7.43 -3.59
N PRO A 103 -0.23 -8.73 -3.65
CA PRO A 103 0.21 -9.48 -2.47
C PRO A 103 1.41 -8.83 -1.75
N LEU A 104 2.18 -7.96 -2.42
CA LEU A 104 3.31 -7.26 -1.83
C LEU A 104 2.91 -6.41 -0.62
N TYR A 105 1.72 -5.79 -0.61
CA TYR A 105 1.24 -5.04 0.56
C TYR A 105 1.06 -5.94 1.77
N CYS A 106 0.69 -7.21 1.56
CA CYS A 106 0.60 -8.20 2.60
C CYS A 106 1.95 -8.73 3.04
N ILE A 107 2.79 -9.14 2.08
CA ILE A 107 4.15 -9.63 2.35
C ILE A 107 4.95 -8.59 3.11
N LEU A 108 4.80 -7.30 2.81
CA LEU A 108 5.50 -6.20 3.48
C LEU A 108 4.76 -5.65 4.70
N ASN A 109 3.69 -6.29 5.18
CA ASN A 109 2.94 -5.83 6.36
C ASN A 109 2.42 -4.37 6.26
N ARG A 110 2.06 -3.90 5.06
CA ARG A 110 1.56 -2.52 4.78
C ARG A 110 0.04 -2.42 4.72
N HIS A 111 -0.67 -3.45 5.19
CA HIS A 111 -2.11 -3.64 5.04
C HIS A 111 -2.86 -3.58 6.38
N TYR A 112 -2.30 -2.89 7.38
CA TYR A 112 -2.91 -2.75 8.70
C TYR A 112 -3.55 -1.38 8.87
N VAL A 113 -4.80 -1.38 9.35
CA VAL A 113 -5.60 -0.16 9.55
C VAL A 113 -6.32 -0.19 10.90
N THR A 114 -7.00 0.90 11.28
CA THR A 114 -7.91 0.88 12.43
C THR A 114 -9.22 0.15 12.08
N PRO A 115 -9.97 -0.34 13.08
CA PRO A 115 -11.31 -0.91 12.86
C PRO A 115 -12.24 -0.01 12.05
N GLY A 116 -12.31 1.29 12.37
CA GLY A 116 -13.14 2.24 11.62
C GLY A 116 -12.74 2.39 10.15
N THR A 117 -11.44 2.37 9.82
CA THR A 117 -10.99 2.38 8.41
C THR A 117 -11.47 1.13 7.67
N LYS A 118 -11.41 -0.04 8.32
CA LYS A 118 -11.88 -1.30 7.74
C LYS A 118 -13.40 -1.27 7.53
N GLU A 119 -14.17 -0.79 8.49
CA GLU A 119 -15.63 -0.66 8.36
C GLU A 119 -16.02 0.22 7.17
N VAL A 120 -15.33 1.35 6.96
CA VAL A 120 -15.53 2.21 5.78
C VAL A 120 -15.18 1.48 4.48
N LEU A 121 -14.08 0.73 4.45
CA LEU A 121 -13.67 -0.06 3.29
C LEU A 121 -14.69 -1.16 2.96
N GLU A 122 -15.15 -1.90 3.97
CA GLU A 122 -16.14 -2.96 3.82
C GLU A 122 -17.46 -2.40 3.28
N ALA A 123 -17.98 -1.34 3.89
CA ALA A 123 -19.20 -0.67 3.44
C ALA A 123 -19.09 -0.14 2.01
N LEU A 124 -17.92 0.40 1.64
CA LEU A 124 -17.62 0.81 0.27
C LEU A 124 -17.60 -0.39 -0.68
N SER A 125 -16.90 -1.46 -0.32
CA SER A 125 -16.76 -2.65 -1.17
C SER A 125 -18.12 -3.30 -1.46
N ASP A 126 -18.97 -3.39 -0.44
CA ASP A 126 -20.35 -3.84 -0.53
C ASP A 126 -21.19 -2.96 -1.45
N HIS A 127 -21.06 -1.64 -1.31
CA HIS A 127 -21.75 -0.70 -2.19
C HIS A 127 -21.33 -0.89 -3.65
N MET A 128 -20.02 -0.99 -3.90
CA MET A 128 -19.49 -1.16 -5.25
C MET A 128 -19.90 -2.50 -5.85
N ALA A 129 -19.85 -3.60 -5.10
CA ALA A 129 -20.28 -4.91 -5.55
C ALA A 129 -21.78 -4.97 -5.89
N ARG A 130 -22.64 -4.30 -5.10
CA ARG A 130 -24.07 -4.21 -5.37
C ARG A 130 -24.39 -3.34 -6.59
N LYS A 131 -23.75 -2.17 -6.70
CA LYS A 131 -24.03 -1.20 -7.76
C LYS A 131 -23.39 -1.60 -9.09
N HIS A 132 -22.24 -2.26 -9.04
CA HIS A 132 -21.43 -2.68 -10.18
C HIS A 132 -21.01 -4.15 -10.01
N PRO A 133 -21.92 -5.11 -10.30
CA PRO A 133 -21.67 -6.53 -10.07
C PRO A 133 -20.34 -7.02 -10.64
N GLY A 134 -19.61 -7.82 -9.85
CA GLY A 134 -18.27 -8.32 -10.20
C GLY A 134 -17.12 -7.34 -9.91
N THR A 135 -17.40 -6.15 -9.37
CA THR A 135 -16.36 -5.19 -8.96
C THR A 135 -15.71 -5.61 -7.65
N VAL A 136 -14.38 -5.62 -7.63
CA VAL A 136 -13.54 -5.73 -6.44
C VAL A 136 -12.83 -4.41 -6.19
N VAL A 137 -13.03 -3.84 -5.00
CA VAL A 137 -12.28 -2.65 -4.57
C VAL A 137 -10.84 -3.05 -4.24
N SER A 138 -9.87 -2.47 -4.93
CA SER A 138 -8.45 -2.73 -4.66
C SER A 138 -7.89 -1.68 -3.71
N TYR A 139 -7.35 -2.09 -2.56
CA TYR A 139 -6.57 -1.20 -1.69
C TYR A 139 -5.07 -1.30 -1.96
N LEU A 140 -4.34 -0.23 -1.64
CA LEU A 140 -2.89 -0.09 -1.79
C LEU A 140 -2.23 -0.04 -0.40
N ASP A 141 -1.61 1.08 -0.03
CA ASP A 141 -1.02 1.25 1.30
C ASP A 141 -2.07 1.62 2.35
N GLY A 142 -2.10 0.86 3.44
CA GLY A 142 -2.86 1.16 4.66
C GLY A 142 -1.94 1.69 5.75
N GLY A 143 -1.16 0.80 6.36
CA GLY A 143 -0.32 1.10 7.51
C GLY A 143 0.43 -0.13 8.00
N PHE A 144 1.38 0.09 8.92
CA PHE A 144 2.14 -0.97 9.57
C PHE A 144 1.40 -1.53 10.80
N PRO A 145 1.69 -2.78 11.22
CA PRO A 145 0.97 -3.46 12.30
C PRO A 145 1.19 -2.87 13.69
N LEU A 146 2.35 -2.26 13.94
CA LEU A 146 2.72 -1.74 15.26
C LEU A 146 2.85 -0.21 15.23
N PRO A 147 2.47 0.51 16.31
CA PRO A 147 2.53 1.96 16.38
C PRO A 147 3.94 2.46 16.77
N LEU A 148 4.97 2.04 16.02
CA LEU A 148 6.38 2.34 16.32
C LEU A 148 6.86 3.69 15.75
N GLY A 149 5.99 4.47 15.11
CA GLY A 149 6.35 5.76 14.51
C GLY A 149 7.24 5.67 13.26
N ILE A 150 7.52 4.47 12.75
CA ILE A 150 8.26 4.28 11.50
C ILE A 150 7.39 4.81 10.34
N PRO A 151 7.90 5.76 9.53
CA PRO A 151 7.15 6.30 8.41
C PRO A 151 6.99 5.23 7.32
N LEU A 152 5.78 5.14 6.76
CA LEU A 152 5.51 4.28 5.63
C LEU A 152 5.95 5.01 4.35
N LEU A 153 7.19 4.80 3.90
CA LEU A 153 7.70 5.46 2.71
C LEU A 153 6.99 4.95 1.43
N PRO A 154 6.64 5.81 0.46
CA PRO A 154 6.69 7.28 0.51
C PRO A 154 5.44 7.93 1.15
N HIS A 155 4.40 7.17 1.48
CA HIS A 155 3.13 7.62 2.06
C HIS A 155 3.22 7.96 3.57
N LEU A 156 3.99 9.01 3.90
CA LEU A 156 4.36 9.38 5.28
C LEU A 156 3.18 9.57 6.24
N SER A 157 1.98 9.88 5.74
CA SER A 157 0.80 10.11 6.56
C SER A 157 0.19 8.82 7.13
N HIS A 158 0.55 7.64 6.62
CA HIS A 158 -0.07 6.33 6.95
C HIS A 158 0.41 5.70 8.27
N ASN A 159 0.96 6.50 9.19
CA ASN A 159 1.51 5.99 10.45
C ASN A 159 0.42 5.59 11.49
N ASP A 160 -0.79 6.10 11.33
CA ASP A 160 -1.89 5.98 12.31
C ASP A 160 -2.98 4.99 11.90
N GLY A 161 -2.86 4.31 10.75
CA GLY A 161 -3.83 3.33 10.23
C GLY A 161 -5.23 3.90 9.96
N ARG A 162 -5.39 5.22 10.03
CA ARG A 162 -6.65 5.93 9.73
C ARG A 162 -6.74 6.34 8.26
N LYS A 163 -5.76 5.93 7.45
CA LYS A 163 -5.61 6.29 6.05
C LYS A 163 -5.46 5.04 5.23
N LEU A 164 -6.05 5.07 4.04
CA LEU A 164 -5.97 3.97 3.10
C LEU A 164 -6.03 4.52 1.69
N ASP A 165 -5.12 4.02 0.87
CA ASP A 165 -5.10 4.31 -0.55
C ASP A 165 -5.93 3.24 -1.29
N LEU A 166 -6.78 3.68 -2.22
CA LEU A 166 -7.60 2.83 -3.07
C LEU A 166 -7.24 3.05 -4.53
N ALA A 167 -7.10 1.99 -5.30
CA ALA A 167 -6.86 2.11 -6.72
C ALA A 167 -8.11 2.60 -7.46
N PHE A 168 -7.94 3.40 -8.52
CA PHE A 168 -9.06 3.74 -9.41
C PHE A 168 -9.54 2.55 -10.22
N PHE A 169 -10.74 2.67 -10.78
CA PHE A 169 -11.27 1.67 -11.70
C PHE A 169 -10.92 2.02 -13.14
N TYR A 170 -10.61 0.99 -13.92
CA TYR A 170 -10.30 1.10 -15.34
C TYR A 170 -11.16 0.13 -16.16
N LYS A 171 -11.24 0.42 -17.45
CA LYS A 171 -11.83 -0.45 -18.47
C LYS A 171 -10.86 -0.53 -19.63
N ASP A 172 -10.92 -1.64 -20.35
CA ASP A 172 -10.20 -1.79 -21.60
C ASP A 172 -10.75 -0.76 -22.60
N LYS A 173 -9.86 0.04 -23.19
CA LYS A 173 -10.21 1.17 -24.05
C LYS A 173 -10.86 0.73 -25.36
N THR A 174 -10.51 -0.45 -25.86
CA THR A 174 -10.97 -0.95 -27.17
C THR A 174 -12.35 -1.61 -27.07
N SER A 175 -12.50 -2.53 -26.12
CA SER A 175 -13.74 -3.29 -25.89
C SER A 175 -14.73 -2.55 -24.97
N GLY A 176 -14.26 -1.55 -24.22
CA GLY A 176 -15.05 -0.88 -23.18
C GLY A 176 -15.31 -1.75 -21.94
N LYS A 177 -14.75 -2.96 -21.87
CA LYS A 177 -15.02 -3.91 -20.80
C LYS A 177 -14.38 -3.45 -19.48
N ALA A 178 -15.18 -3.36 -18.44
CA ALA A 178 -14.74 -3.07 -17.08
C ALA A 178 -13.72 -4.12 -16.59
N MET A 179 -12.60 -3.65 -16.03
CA MET A 179 -11.68 -4.52 -15.30
C MET A 179 -12.34 -4.94 -13.97
N PRO A 180 -12.23 -6.22 -13.56
CA PRO A 180 -12.91 -6.72 -12.37
C PRO A 180 -12.38 -6.09 -11.07
N LYS A 181 -11.07 -5.88 -10.98
CA LYS A 181 -10.42 -5.20 -9.85
C LYS A 181 -9.99 -3.78 -10.22
N GLY A 182 -9.87 -2.90 -9.22
CA GLY A 182 -9.22 -1.60 -9.39
C GLY A 182 -7.71 -1.73 -9.68
N GLY A 183 -7.13 -0.65 -10.21
CA GLY A 183 -5.71 -0.52 -10.57
C GLY A 183 -5.40 -0.98 -11.99
N ALA A 184 -4.81 -0.09 -12.79
CA ALA A 184 -4.28 -0.40 -14.12
C ALA A 184 -2.92 -1.14 -14.08
N TRP A 185 -2.27 -1.18 -12.91
CA TRP A 185 -1.00 -1.89 -12.73
C TRP A 185 -0.98 -2.79 -11.50
N PHE A 186 -0.07 -3.76 -11.47
CA PHE A 186 0.02 -4.74 -10.38
C PHE A 186 0.38 -4.11 -9.04
N VAL A 187 1.16 -3.01 -9.03
CA VAL A 187 1.39 -2.22 -7.81
C VAL A 187 0.20 -1.33 -7.54
N GLY A 188 -0.36 -0.67 -8.56
CA GLY A 188 -1.56 0.17 -8.45
C GLY A 188 -1.29 1.67 -8.33
N TYR A 189 -0.01 2.04 -8.27
CA TYR A 189 0.47 3.41 -8.42
C TYR A 189 1.02 3.65 -9.84
N TRP A 190 1.21 4.92 -10.18
CA TRP A 190 1.82 5.48 -11.40
C TRP A 190 1.07 5.24 -12.72
N ALA A 191 -0.06 4.54 -12.69
CA ALA A 191 -0.99 4.50 -13.81
C ALA A 191 -1.90 5.73 -13.76
N PHE A 192 -1.33 6.89 -14.08
CA PHE A 192 -1.99 8.16 -13.92
C PHE A 192 -3.16 8.30 -14.91
N ALA A 193 -4.34 8.63 -14.37
CA ALA A 193 -5.58 8.76 -15.12
C ALA A 193 -5.38 9.66 -16.35
N PRO A 194 -5.85 9.23 -17.55
CA PRO A 194 -5.57 9.87 -18.84
C PRO A 194 -6.35 11.18 -19.02
N ALA A 195 -5.93 12.19 -18.27
CA ALA A 195 -6.31 13.59 -18.39
C ALA A 195 -5.09 14.49 -18.12
N TRP A 196 -3.92 13.98 -18.53
CA TRP A 196 -2.62 14.63 -18.43
C TRP A 196 -2.53 15.96 -19.17
N ASP A 197 -3.22 16.05 -20.29
CA ASP A 197 -3.47 17.29 -21.03
C ASP A 197 -4.13 18.34 -20.13
N LEU A 198 -5.05 17.93 -19.25
CA LEU A 198 -5.70 18.82 -18.28
C LEU A 198 -4.77 19.19 -17.10
N LEU A 199 -3.76 18.37 -16.77
CA LEU A 199 -2.77 18.69 -15.73
C LEU A 199 -2.02 19.98 -16.06
N ASN A 200 -1.55 20.14 -17.30
CA ASN A 200 -0.81 21.35 -17.72
C ASN A 200 -1.69 22.61 -17.68
N THR A 201 -3.01 22.47 -17.77
CA THR A 201 -3.97 23.57 -17.65
C THR A 201 -4.37 23.89 -16.21
N SER A 202 -4.03 23.03 -15.24
CA SER A 202 -4.38 23.25 -13.84
C SER A 202 -3.55 24.42 -13.25
N PRO A 203 -4.18 25.39 -12.57
CA PRO A 203 -3.46 26.48 -11.93
C PRO A 203 -2.39 25.96 -10.97
N GLY A 204 -1.12 26.33 -11.18
CA GLY A 204 0.00 25.90 -10.34
C GLY A 204 0.73 24.63 -10.79
N SER A 205 0.35 24.02 -11.92
CA SER A 205 1.03 22.84 -12.51
C SER A 205 2.52 23.05 -12.81
N GLN A 206 2.97 24.30 -12.91
CA GLN A 206 4.38 24.69 -13.06
C GLN A 206 5.18 24.67 -11.74
N ARG A 207 4.52 24.38 -10.61
CA ARG A 207 5.13 24.38 -9.26
C ARG A 207 5.32 22.97 -8.72
N ASP A 208 5.38 21.97 -9.60
CA ASP A 208 5.59 20.57 -9.20
C ASP A 208 6.88 20.44 -8.37
N GLY A 209 6.74 20.03 -7.11
CA GLY A 209 7.86 19.68 -6.25
C GLY A 209 8.46 18.31 -6.60
N ALA A 210 9.59 17.96 -5.99
CA ALA A 210 10.39 16.78 -6.35
C ALA A 210 9.66 15.41 -6.24
N LEU A 211 8.55 15.35 -5.49
CA LEU A 211 7.74 14.14 -5.30
C LEU A 211 6.59 14.00 -6.31
N ARG A 212 6.34 15.01 -7.14
CA ARG A 212 5.26 14.99 -8.17
C ARG A 212 5.73 14.32 -9.45
N TRP A 213 6.12 13.05 -9.33
CA TRP A 213 6.62 12.30 -10.46
C TRP A 213 5.59 12.22 -11.59
N ARG A 214 6.08 12.35 -12.83
CA ARG A 214 5.25 12.19 -14.02
C ARG A 214 5.35 10.78 -14.62
N MET A 215 6.46 10.08 -14.38
CA MET A 215 6.69 8.72 -14.91
C MET A 215 6.31 8.58 -16.40
N ASN A 216 6.61 9.61 -17.24
CA ASN A 216 6.22 9.64 -18.65
C ASN A 216 6.69 8.39 -19.41
N TRP A 217 7.90 7.92 -19.08
CA TRP A 217 8.51 6.71 -19.64
C TRP A 217 7.77 5.41 -19.27
N LEU A 218 6.89 5.43 -18.27
CA LEU A 218 6.08 4.30 -17.84
C LEU A 218 4.65 4.34 -18.41
N GLN A 219 4.16 5.52 -18.81
CA GLN A 219 2.73 5.71 -19.16
C GLN A 219 2.28 4.92 -20.38
N TRP A 220 3.20 4.56 -21.29
CA TRP A 220 2.87 3.75 -22.46
C TRP A 220 2.34 2.35 -22.11
N LEU A 221 2.68 1.82 -20.92
CA LEU A 221 2.16 0.53 -20.43
C LEU A 221 0.64 0.55 -20.17
N PHE A 222 0.05 1.72 -20.01
CA PHE A 222 -1.36 1.91 -19.65
C PHE A 222 -2.16 2.57 -20.79
N ALA A 223 -1.61 2.60 -22.01
CA ALA A 223 -2.20 3.31 -23.15
C ALA A 223 -3.57 2.75 -23.60
N ASP A 224 -3.78 1.46 -23.33
CA ASP A 224 -5.00 0.71 -23.63
C ASP A 224 -5.98 0.67 -22.45
N ASP A 225 -5.63 1.28 -21.31
CA ASP A 225 -6.52 1.42 -20.16
C ASP A 225 -7.21 2.78 -20.19
N GLU A 226 -8.52 2.79 -19.98
CA GLU A 226 -9.30 4.02 -19.82
C GLU A 226 -9.86 4.09 -18.40
N LEU A 227 -9.75 5.25 -17.74
CA LEU A 227 -10.37 5.48 -16.44
C LEU A 227 -11.88 5.20 -16.53
N ASP A 228 -12.36 4.27 -15.71
CA ASP A 228 -13.78 4.04 -15.51
C ASP A 228 -14.35 5.15 -14.62
N ARG A 229 -14.76 6.23 -15.28
CA ARG A 229 -15.27 7.44 -14.63
C ARG A 229 -16.52 7.16 -13.81
N THR A 230 -17.35 6.23 -14.23
CA THR A 230 -18.61 5.89 -13.55
C THR A 230 -18.32 5.21 -12.21
N ARG A 231 -17.56 4.11 -12.23
CA ARG A 231 -17.21 3.38 -10.99
C ARG A 231 -16.33 4.21 -10.06
N THR A 232 -15.35 4.93 -10.60
CA THR A 232 -14.47 5.78 -9.79
C THR A 232 -15.24 6.94 -9.16
N ALA A 233 -16.15 7.59 -9.89
CA ALA A 233 -16.97 8.66 -9.31
C ALA A 233 -17.93 8.11 -8.24
N ASP A 234 -18.49 6.91 -8.43
CA ASP A 234 -19.36 6.27 -7.45
C ASP A 234 -18.63 5.92 -6.15
N MET A 235 -17.41 5.37 -6.24
CA MET A 235 -16.55 5.15 -5.08
C MET A 235 -16.32 6.45 -4.29
N VAL A 236 -15.96 7.54 -4.98
CA VAL A 236 -15.71 8.82 -4.32
C VAL A 236 -17.00 9.41 -3.73
N ARG A 237 -18.14 9.31 -4.43
CA ARG A 237 -19.44 9.76 -3.91
C ARG A 237 -19.86 8.97 -2.68
N PHE A 238 -19.65 7.66 -2.66
CA PHE A 238 -19.94 6.84 -1.48
C PHE A 238 -19.15 7.32 -0.26
N LEU A 239 -17.84 7.54 -0.40
CA LEU A 239 -16.99 8.00 0.70
C LEU A 239 -17.32 9.43 1.15
N THR A 240 -17.80 10.28 0.25
CA THR A 240 -18.03 11.71 0.55
C THR A 240 -19.46 12.05 0.95
N GLN A 241 -20.44 11.25 0.53
CA GLN A 241 -21.87 11.54 0.64
C GLN A 241 -22.70 10.30 1.06
N GLY A 242 -22.13 9.09 1.00
CA GLY A 242 -22.82 7.86 1.36
C GLY A 242 -22.94 7.62 2.87
N PRO A 243 -23.49 6.47 3.28
CA PRO A 243 -23.71 6.12 4.69
C PRO A 243 -22.44 6.16 5.55
N ALA A 244 -21.30 5.75 4.99
CA ALA A 244 -20.01 5.76 5.69
C ALA A 244 -19.36 7.16 5.73
N SER A 245 -19.92 8.16 5.05
CA SER A 245 -19.27 9.47 4.91
C SER A 245 -19.06 10.16 6.25
N GLY A 246 -19.92 9.97 7.25
CA GLY A 246 -19.76 10.54 8.59
C GLY A 246 -18.45 10.15 9.28
N GLN A 247 -17.87 8.99 8.93
CA GLN A 247 -16.58 8.52 9.43
C GLN A 247 -15.39 9.07 8.63
N VAL A 248 -15.62 9.51 7.38
CA VAL A 248 -14.58 10.01 6.49
C VAL A 248 -14.34 11.51 6.73
N GLN A 249 -13.10 11.84 7.09
CA GLN A 249 -12.64 13.20 7.36
C GLN A 249 -12.21 13.91 6.08
N ARG A 250 -11.38 13.27 5.25
CA ARG A 250 -10.75 13.90 4.08
C ARG A 250 -10.41 12.86 3.01
N LEU A 251 -10.44 13.30 1.76
CA LEU A 251 -9.92 12.56 0.62
C LEU A 251 -8.95 13.44 -0.16
N PHE A 252 -7.93 12.86 -0.78
CA PHE A 252 -7.07 13.57 -1.73
C PHE A 252 -7.27 13.04 -3.15
N LEU A 253 -7.42 13.99 -4.07
CA LEU A 253 -7.56 13.77 -5.50
C LEU A 253 -6.92 14.95 -6.23
N GLU A 254 -6.36 14.72 -7.42
CA GLU A 254 -5.88 15.83 -8.23
C GLU A 254 -7.03 16.78 -8.63
N PRO A 255 -6.81 18.12 -8.62
CA PRO A 255 -7.89 19.09 -8.78
C PRO A 255 -8.68 18.92 -10.07
N TYR A 256 -7.99 18.58 -11.16
CA TYR A 256 -8.59 18.42 -12.48
C TYR A 256 -9.52 17.20 -12.57
N LEU A 257 -9.39 16.21 -11.67
CA LEU A 257 -10.29 15.04 -11.67
C LEU A 257 -11.68 15.37 -11.11
N LYS A 258 -11.84 16.45 -10.34
CA LYS A 258 -13.15 16.87 -9.83
C LYS A 258 -14.16 17.17 -10.95
N PRO A 259 -13.86 18.02 -11.96
CA PRO A 259 -14.77 18.23 -13.08
C PRO A 259 -14.90 16.98 -13.97
N VAL A 260 -13.81 16.23 -14.20
CA VAL A 260 -13.82 14.99 -15.01
C VAL A 260 -14.79 13.95 -14.45
N LEU A 261 -14.80 13.78 -13.12
CA LEU A 261 -15.65 12.82 -12.41
C LEU A 261 -16.99 13.43 -11.93
N LYS A 262 -17.24 14.72 -12.20
CA LYS A 262 -18.42 15.46 -11.75
C LYS A 262 -18.64 15.33 -10.23
N LEU A 263 -17.60 15.62 -9.45
CA LEU A 263 -17.58 15.48 -8.00
C LEU A 263 -17.77 16.83 -7.29
N ARG A 264 -18.57 16.84 -6.22
CA ARG A 264 -18.80 18.01 -5.35
C ARG A 264 -18.84 17.56 -3.89
N SER A 265 -17.79 17.88 -3.13
CA SER A 265 -17.77 17.68 -1.68
C SER A 265 -16.64 18.51 -1.05
N PRO A 266 -16.87 19.13 0.12
CA PRO A 266 -15.82 19.82 0.87
C PRO A 266 -14.73 18.88 1.42
N LYS A 267 -15.01 17.56 1.46
CA LYS A 267 -14.04 16.55 1.93
C LYS A 267 -12.93 16.25 0.93
N ILE A 268 -13.14 16.58 -0.35
CA ILE A 268 -12.15 16.34 -1.40
C ILE A 268 -11.15 17.48 -1.41
N GLY A 269 -9.98 17.24 -0.84
CA GLY A 269 -8.84 18.15 -0.82
C GLY A 269 -7.83 17.87 -1.94
N PHE A 270 -6.86 18.78 -2.05
CA PHE A 270 -5.65 18.61 -2.84
C PHE A 270 -4.48 18.40 -1.88
N ALA A 271 -3.64 17.39 -2.11
CA ALA A 271 -2.51 17.07 -1.25
C ALA A 271 -1.39 18.12 -1.28
N GLY A 272 -1.39 18.99 -2.31
CA GLY A 272 -0.42 20.06 -2.47
C GLY A 272 0.67 19.74 -3.48
N TRP A 273 1.41 20.79 -3.87
CA TRP A 273 2.43 20.72 -4.92
C TRP A 273 3.73 20.02 -4.52
N ASN A 274 3.91 19.71 -3.23
CA ASN A 274 5.07 18.98 -2.73
C ASN A 274 4.75 17.53 -2.36
N ALA A 275 3.52 17.07 -2.57
CA ALA A 275 3.10 15.69 -2.33
C ALA A 275 3.04 14.90 -3.64
N ALA A 276 3.16 13.58 -3.55
CA ALA A 276 2.87 12.70 -4.68
C ALA A 276 1.48 12.99 -5.25
N ARG A 277 1.32 12.71 -6.54
CA ARG A 277 0.04 12.96 -7.21
C ARG A 277 -0.99 11.90 -6.80
N HIS A 278 -2.25 12.32 -6.84
CA HIS A 278 -3.41 11.50 -6.48
C HIS A 278 -4.37 11.41 -7.68
N ASP A 279 -3.79 11.08 -8.83
CA ASP A 279 -4.48 10.82 -10.10
C ASP A 279 -4.21 9.41 -10.64
N ASP A 280 -3.48 8.59 -9.92
CA ASP A 280 -3.36 7.13 -10.08
C ASP A 280 -4.13 6.35 -8.98
N HIS A 281 -4.43 7.01 -7.85
CA HIS A 281 -5.14 6.42 -6.71
C HIS A 281 -5.96 7.48 -5.94
N LEU A 282 -6.87 6.99 -5.10
CA LEU A 282 -7.63 7.76 -4.12
C LEU A 282 -7.05 7.56 -2.73
N HIS A 283 -6.63 8.62 -2.06
CA HIS A 283 -6.31 8.57 -0.64
C HIS A 283 -7.53 9.01 0.18
N PHE A 284 -7.93 8.24 1.20
CA PHE A 284 -8.94 8.69 2.17
C PHE A 284 -8.47 8.54 3.61
N GLN A 285 -9.04 9.39 4.48
CA GLN A 285 -8.76 9.45 5.91
C GLN A 285 -10.07 9.43 6.72
N VAL A 286 -10.10 8.65 7.80
CA VAL A 286 -11.20 8.61 8.78
C VAL A 286 -10.92 9.46 10.04
N TYR A 287 -11.96 9.79 10.81
CA TYR A 287 -11.90 10.50 12.11
C TYR A 287 -11.28 9.70 13.26
#